data_AF-A0A183EAX2-F1
#
_entry.id   AF-A0A183EAX2-F1
#
_cell.length_a   1.000
_cell.length_b   1.000
_cell.length_c   1.000
_cell.angle_alpha   90.00
_cell.angle_beta   90.00
_cell.angle_gamma   90.00
#
_symmetry.space_group_name_H-M   'P 1'
#
loop_
_entity.id
_entity.type
_entity.pdbx_description
1 polymer ?
#
loop_
_entity_poly.entity_id
_entity_poly.type
_entity_poly.pdbx_seq_one_letter_code
_entity_poly.pdbx_strand_id
1 'polypeptide(L)'
;MRVIADAPISEQLLAAVLEAGSDPLVPVDAADTVDIIESLTKRASSSSALGGGSLIPISDCNLLDSLFGITAYRPPPTFSIRENELPSLAVRTLYWKAWLISLVWTSLNTDTLFKKAYYKYPNLKVLMQIILTWDYSFPPLASWGDSADAAKIIEDDEEAAYEEKMSIKQLEARLAGMEVSDADSKLLNKLCALDITYVFFCYALM
;
A
#
# COMPACT_ATOMS: atom_id res chain seq x y z
N MET A 1 21.88 22.43 -16.64
CA MET A 1 22.17 21.50 -15.53
C MET A 1 21.18 20.32 -15.60
N ARG A 2 21.29 19.50 -16.65
CA ARG A 2 20.30 18.44 -16.99
C ARG A 2 20.86 17.02 -16.78
N VAL A 3 22.18 16.90 -16.59
CA VAL A 3 22.92 15.64 -16.48
C VAL A 3 22.72 14.95 -15.13
N ILE A 4 22.32 15.68 -14.07
CA ILE A 4 22.04 15.10 -12.74
C ILE A 4 20.61 14.51 -12.68
N ALA A 5 19.71 14.95 -13.56
CA ALA A 5 18.30 14.53 -13.55
C ALA A 5 18.06 13.12 -14.12
N ASP A 6 19.01 12.60 -14.90
CA ASP A 6 18.91 11.30 -15.58
C ASP A 6 19.76 10.20 -14.90
N ALA A 7 20.14 10.40 -13.63
CA ALA A 7 20.87 9.38 -12.89
C ALA A 7 19.95 8.18 -12.56
N PRO A 8 20.31 6.95 -12.95
CA PRO A 8 19.52 5.77 -12.63
C PRO A 8 19.45 5.58 -11.11
N ILE A 9 18.27 5.20 -10.63
CA ILE A 9 18.03 4.94 -9.21
C ILE A 9 18.23 3.45 -8.98
N SER A 10 19.18 3.09 -8.13
CA SER A 10 19.42 1.70 -7.75
C SER A 10 18.35 1.17 -6.79
N GLU A 11 17.99 -0.11 -6.91
CA GLU A 11 17.16 -0.85 -5.93
C GLU A 11 17.68 -0.67 -4.49
N GLN A 12 19.01 -0.71 -4.31
CA GLN A 12 19.68 -0.54 -3.03
C GLN A 12 19.39 0.82 -2.36
N LEU A 13 19.22 1.89 -3.15
CA LEU A 13 18.90 3.20 -2.61
C LEU A 13 17.47 3.21 -2.05
N LEU A 14 16.52 2.62 -2.77
CA LEU A 14 15.14 2.50 -2.31
C LEU A 14 15.07 1.63 -1.06
N ALA A 15 15.79 0.50 -1.04
CA ALA A 15 15.88 -0.38 0.12
C ALA A 15 16.46 0.36 1.34
N ALA A 16 17.54 1.13 1.17
CA ALA A 16 18.16 1.89 2.26
C ALA A 16 17.22 2.99 2.82
N VAL A 17 16.45 3.66 1.96
CA VAL A 17 15.45 4.65 2.41
C VAL A 17 14.32 3.97 3.20
N LEU A 18 13.85 2.81 2.74
CA LEU A 18 12.82 2.04 3.45
C LEU A 18 13.34 1.45 4.77
N GLU A 19 14.60 0.99 4.81
CA GLU A 19 15.24 0.52 6.04
C GLU A 19 15.36 1.67 7.05
N ALA A 20 15.81 2.84 6.59
CA ALA A 20 15.89 4.05 7.41
C ALA A 20 14.52 4.48 7.96
N GLY A 21 13.45 4.40 7.15
CA GLY A 21 12.09 4.71 7.61
C GLY A 21 11.46 3.65 8.53
N SER A 22 12.04 2.44 8.56
CA SER A 22 11.61 1.37 9.46
C SER A 22 12.33 1.40 10.81
N ASP A 23 13.51 2.03 10.86
CA ASP A 23 14.36 2.09 12.06
C ASP A 23 13.86 3.17 13.04
N PRO A 24 13.46 2.80 14.27
CA PRO A 24 13.02 3.78 15.27
C PRO A 24 14.14 4.72 15.75
N LEU A 25 15.41 4.42 15.48
CA LEU A 25 16.55 5.27 15.81
C LEU A 25 16.72 6.42 14.82
N VAL A 26 16.14 6.30 13.63
CA VAL A 26 16.23 7.31 12.58
C VAL A 26 15.03 8.26 12.71
N PRO A 27 15.25 9.59 12.82
CA PRO A 27 14.19 10.56 13.00
C PRO A 27 13.51 10.92 11.66
N VAL A 28 13.06 9.90 10.94
CA VAL A 28 12.29 10.03 9.69
C VAL A 28 10.96 9.34 9.91
N ASP A 29 9.87 10.06 9.66
CA ASP A 29 8.54 9.47 9.83
C ASP A 29 8.12 8.62 8.61
N ALA A 30 7.06 7.84 8.78
CA ALA A 30 6.56 6.97 7.71
C ALA A 30 6.05 7.77 6.50
N ALA A 31 5.49 8.96 6.72
CA ALA A 31 4.92 9.78 5.65
C ALA A 31 6.03 10.36 4.76
N ASP A 32 7.04 10.97 5.36
CA ASP A 32 8.24 11.48 4.73
C ASP A 32 8.97 10.38 3.97
N THR A 33 9.09 9.18 4.55
CA THR A 33 9.69 8.03 3.88
C THR A 33 8.95 7.69 2.59
N VAL A 34 7.62 7.55 2.65
CA VAL A 34 6.79 7.25 1.47
C VAL A 34 6.82 8.39 0.46
N ASP A 35 6.86 9.65 0.89
CA ASP A 35 6.95 10.84 0.03
C ASP A 35 8.29 10.92 -0.70
N ILE A 36 9.39 10.58 -0.02
CA ILE A 36 10.72 10.46 -0.64
C ILE A 36 10.69 9.36 -1.70
N ILE A 37 10.18 8.17 -1.36
CA ILE A 37 10.06 7.05 -2.31
C ILE A 37 9.20 7.42 -3.51
N GLU A 38 8.07 8.09 -3.30
CA GLU A 38 7.20 8.56 -4.38
C GLU A 38 7.94 9.56 -5.29
N SER A 39 8.67 10.51 -4.71
CA SER A 39 9.42 11.53 -5.45
C SER A 39 10.54 10.91 -6.29
N LEU A 40 11.25 9.93 -5.73
CA LEU A 40 12.25 9.12 -6.45
C LEU A 40 11.60 8.35 -7.61
N THR A 41 10.45 7.72 -7.35
CA THR A 41 9.70 6.93 -8.34
C THR A 41 9.20 7.79 -9.50
N LYS A 42 8.59 8.94 -9.22
CA LYS A 42 8.12 9.92 -10.23
C LYS A 42 9.26 10.44 -11.10
N ARG A 43 10.42 10.70 -10.48
CA ARG A 43 11.61 11.14 -11.22
C ARG A 43 12.08 10.06 -12.20
N ALA A 44 12.18 8.82 -11.74
CA ALA A 44 12.63 7.72 -12.60
C ALA A 44 11.62 7.40 -13.71
N SER A 45 10.31 7.42 -13.43
CA SER A 45 9.31 7.14 -14.45
C SER A 45 9.28 8.20 -15.56
N SER A 46 9.48 9.48 -15.20
CA SER A 46 9.51 10.58 -16.16
C SER A 46 10.76 10.56 -17.07
N SER A 47 11.90 10.11 -16.54
CA SER A 47 13.17 10.02 -17.29
C SER A 47 13.24 8.75 -18.16
N SER A 48 12.56 7.67 -17.76
CA SER A 48 12.55 6.38 -18.48
C SER A 48 12.00 6.49 -19.91
N ALA A 49 11.15 7.47 -20.20
CA ALA A 49 10.59 7.73 -21.51
C ALA A 49 11.64 8.11 -22.58
N LEU A 50 12.85 8.51 -22.18
CA LEU A 50 13.90 8.98 -23.09
C LEU A 50 14.98 7.93 -23.41
N GLY A 51 15.08 6.84 -22.64
CA GLY A 51 16.24 5.94 -22.66
C GLY A 51 15.98 4.45 -22.93
N GLY A 52 14.72 4.01 -23.02
CA GLY A 52 14.38 2.62 -23.38
C GLY A 52 14.77 1.53 -22.37
N GLY A 53 15.24 1.90 -21.18
CA GLY A 53 15.57 0.98 -20.08
C GLY A 53 14.93 1.41 -18.76
N SER A 54 14.59 0.44 -17.91
CA SER A 54 14.07 0.71 -16.56
C SER A 54 15.13 1.45 -15.74
N LEU A 55 14.81 2.68 -15.33
CA LEU A 55 15.68 3.48 -14.45
C LEU A 55 15.59 3.06 -12.98
N ILE A 56 14.75 2.07 -12.65
CA ILE A 56 14.67 1.41 -11.35
C ILE A 56 14.58 -0.11 -11.59
N PRO A 57 15.71 -0.81 -11.76
CA PRO A 57 15.66 -2.27 -11.83
C PRO A 57 15.20 -2.81 -10.47
N ILE A 58 14.03 -3.44 -10.42
CA ILE A 58 13.52 -4.11 -9.22
C ILE A 58 13.44 -5.60 -9.52
N SER A 59 14.08 -6.39 -8.66
CA SER A 59 14.31 -7.80 -8.90
C SER A 59 13.21 -8.68 -8.28
N ASP A 60 12.71 -8.27 -7.10
CA ASP A 60 11.80 -9.06 -6.28
C ASP A 60 10.73 -8.22 -5.57
N CYS A 61 9.71 -8.91 -5.06
CA CYS A 61 8.60 -8.28 -4.34
C CYS A 61 8.97 -7.80 -2.92
N ASN A 62 10.17 -8.12 -2.41
CA ASN A 62 10.60 -7.76 -1.05
C ASN A 62 10.59 -6.24 -0.82
N LEU A 63 10.89 -5.47 -1.87
CA LEU A 63 10.85 -4.01 -1.80
C LEU A 63 9.42 -3.49 -1.64
N LEU A 64 8.44 -4.16 -2.27
CA LEU A 64 7.02 -3.84 -2.11
C LEU A 64 6.56 -4.21 -0.68
N ASP A 65 6.93 -5.39 -0.19
CA ASP A 65 6.62 -5.79 1.19
C ASP A 65 7.18 -4.79 2.20
N SER A 66 8.42 -4.33 2.00
CA SER A 66 9.06 -3.32 2.85
C SER A 66 8.32 -1.97 2.78
N LEU A 67 7.89 -1.56 1.59
CA LEU A 67 7.10 -0.35 1.38
C LEU A 67 5.76 -0.43 2.15
N PHE A 68 5.05 -1.55 2.08
CA PHE A 68 3.83 -1.74 2.85
C PHE A 68 4.09 -1.80 4.36
N GLY A 69 5.23 -2.35 4.80
CA GLY A 69 5.65 -2.35 6.20
C GLY A 69 5.84 -0.94 6.79
N ILE A 70 6.25 0.04 5.98
CA ILE A 70 6.31 1.46 6.41
C ILE A 70 4.92 2.01 6.71
N THR A 71 3.90 1.58 5.97
CA THR A 71 2.52 2.07 6.14
C THR A 71 1.86 1.57 7.42
N ALA A 72 2.45 0.58 8.11
CA ALA A 72 1.93 0.00 9.34
C ALA A 72 1.72 1.07 10.42
N TYR A 73 0.55 1.05 11.04
CA TYR A 73 0.21 1.97 12.11
C TYR A 73 0.99 1.62 13.37
N ARG A 74 1.79 2.57 13.86
CA ARG A 74 2.46 2.50 15.15
C ARG A 74 1.88 3.55 16.08
N PRO A 75 1.29 3.16 17.24
CA PRO A 75 0.84 4.13 18.23
C PRO A 75 2.01 5.00 18.72
N PRO A 76 1.76 6.26 19.11
CA PRO A 76 2.77 7.09 19.73
C PRO A 76 3.38 6.41 20.97
N PRO A 77 4.69 6.58 21.25
CA PRO A 77 5.38 5.93 22.36
C PRO A 77 4.83 6.32 23.74
N THR A 78 3.98 7.35 23.81
CA THR A 78 3.21 7.73 24.99
C THR A 78 2.29 6.61 25.50
N PHE A 79 1.85 5.70 24.61
CA PHE A 79 1.00 4.58 24.97
C PHE A 79 1.88 3.33 25.17
N SER A 80 1.92 2.80 26.41
CA SER A 80 2.67 1.58 26.73
C SER A 80 1.95 0.31 26.27
N ILE A 81 1.74 0.16 24.96
CA ILE A 81 1.11 -1.02 24.34
C ILE A 81 2.22 -1.95 23.84
N ARG A 82 2.09 -3.25 24.12
CA ARG A 82 3.01 -4.28 23.60
C ARG A 82 2.75 -4.49 22.11
N GLU A 83 3.79 -4.50 21.28
CA GLU A 83 3.67 -4.63 19.81
C GLU A 83 2.91 -5.89 19.37
N ASN A 84 3.04 -7.00 20.12
CA ASN A 84 2.38 -8.27 19.82
C ASN A 84 0.86 -8.27 20.07
N GLU A 85 0.29 -7.17 20.57
CA GLU A 85 -1.14 -7.01 20.87
C GLU A 85 -1.83 -6.00 19.94
N LEU A 86 -1.09 -5.40 18.99
CA LEU A 86 -1.64 -4.45 18.02
C LEU A 86 -2.23 -5.21 16.82
N PRO A 87 -3.45 -4.86 16.37
CA PRO A 87 -3.99 -5.39 15.13
C PRO A 87 -3.14 -4.93 13.94
N SER A 88 -3.08 -5.74 12.88
CA SER A 88 -2.37 -5.42 11.64
C SER A 88 -3.12 -4.32 10.88
N LEU A 89 -2.85 -3.06 11.25
CA LEU A 89 -3.46 -1.88 10.66
C LEU A 89 -2.39 -1.03 9.96
N ALA A 90 -2.80 -0.31 8.92
CA ALA A 90 -2.00 0.66 8.20
C ALA A 90 -2.64 2.05 8.24
N VAL A 91 -1.83 3.08 8.04
CA VAL A 91 -2.32 4.43 7.75
C VAL A 91 -2.88 4.45 6.34
N ARG A 92 -4.19 4.63 6.22
CA ARG A 92 -4.98 4.50 4.97
C ARG A 92 -4.39 5.28 3.80
N THR A 93 -4.00 6.54 4.05
CA THR A 93 -3.42 7.40 3.00
C THR A 93 -2.09 6.89 2.49
N LEU A 94 -1.21 6.40 3.38
CA LEU A 94 0.09 5.84 3.02
C LEU A 94 -0.06 4.48 2.33
N TYR A 95 -1.01 3.67 2.79
CA TYR A 95 -1.33 2.36 2.21
C TYR A 95 -1.76 2.47 0.74
N TRP A 96 -2.72 3.34 0.44
CA TRP A 96 -3.16 3.57 -0.94
C TRP A 96 -2.06 4.18 -1.81
N LYS A 97 -1.26 5.07 -1.23
CA LYS A 97 -0.09 5.63 -1.90
C LYS A 97 0.95 4.55 -2.24
N ALA A 98 1.18 3.60 -1.36
CA ALA A 98 2.07 2.45 -1.60
C ALA A 98 1.58 1.56 -2.75
N TRP A 99 0.27 1.35 -2.90
CA TRP A 99 -0.28 0.65 -4.08
C TRP A 99 0.00 1.38 -5.40
N LEU A 100 -0.17 2.70 -5.44
CA LEU A 100 0.14 3.50 -6.62
C LEU A 100 1.64 3.47 -6.98
N ILE A 101 2.52 3.55 -5.98
CA ILE A 101 3.97 3.40 -6.18
C ILE A 101 4.30 2.02 -6.73
N SER A 102 3.73 0.96 -6.12
CA SER A 102 3.92 -0.43 -6.53
C SER A 102 3.49 -0.66 -7.98
N LEU A 103 2.37 -0.06 -8.39
CA LEU A 103 1.90 -0.10 -9.76
C LEU A 103 2.90 0.53 -10.74
N VAL A 104 3.46 1.71 -10.43
CA VAL A 104 4.50 2.33 -11.26
C VAL A 104 5.76 1.46 -11.31
N TRP A 105 6.18 0.87 -10.19
CA TRP A 105 7.32 -0.03 -10.16
C TRP A 105 7.14 -1.27 -11.02
N THR A 106 5.94 -1.86 -11.00
CA THR A 106 5.63 -3.00 -11.88
C THR A 106 5.56 -2.65 -13.34
N SER A 107 5.10 -1.45 -13.71
CA SER A 107 5.05 -1.03 -15.11
C SER A 107 6.44 -0.71 -15.68
N LEU A 108 7.38 -0.28 -14.84
CA LEU A 108 8.79 -0.10 -15.21
C LEU A 108 9.57 -1.43 -15.28
N ASN A 109 9.08 -2.50 -14.65
CA ASN A 109 9.77 -3.78 -14.54
C ASN A 109 8.89 -4.94 -15.03
N THR A 110 8.49 -4.89 -16.30
CA THR A 110 7.58 -5.87 -16.92
C THR A 110 8.14 -7.29 -16.96
N ASP A 111 9.46 -7.43 -17.12
CA ASP A 111 10.09 -8.73 -17.32
C ASP A 111 10.37 -9.47 -16.00
N THR A 112 10.70 -8.72 -14.93
CA THR A 112 11.16 -9.29 -13.65
C THR A 112 10.10 -9.26 -12.56
N LEU A 113 9.38 -8.15 -12.42
CA LEU A 113 8.52 -7.88 -11.26
C LEU A 113 7.04 -8.07 -11.58
N PHE A 114 6.58 -7.59 -12.75
CA PHE A 114 5.15 -7.55 -13.09
C PHE A 114 4.46 -8.89 -12.86
N LYS A 115 5.00 -9.98 -13.42
CA LYS A 115 4.40 -11.32 -13.29
C LYS A 115 4.36 -11.79 -11.83
N LYS A 116 5.44 -11.62 -11.07
CA LYS A 116 5.51 -12.03 -9.65
C LYS A 116 4.50 -11.25 -8.82
N ALA A 117 4.46 -9.93 -8.99
CA ALA A 117 3.57 -9.05 -8.24
C ALA A 117 2.10 -9.26 -8.60
N TYR A 118 1.79 -9.51 -9.88
CA TYR A 118 0.44 -9.81 -10.36
C TYR A 118 -0.19 -11.04 -9.70
N TYR A 119 0.60 -12.10 -9.48
CA TYR A 119 0.11 -13.31 -8.81
C TYR A 119 0.15 -13.22 -7.28
N LYS A 120 1.09 -12.43 -6.72
CA LYS A 120 1.26 -12.30 -5.27
C LYS A 120 0.24 -11.35 -4.64
N TYR A 121 -0.13 -10.26 -5.33
CA TYR A 121 -0.94 -9.17 -4.75
C TYR A 121 -2.26 -8.99 -5.51
N PRO A 122 -3.39 -9.48 -4.95
CA PRO A 122 -4.70 -9.36 -5.59
C PRO A 122 -5.16 -7.92 -5.83
N ASN A 123 -4.92 -6.99 -4.89
CA ASN A 123 -5.21 -5.56 -5.09
C ASN A 123 -4.47 -4.99 -6.29
N LEU A 124 -3.19 -5.32 -6.45
CA LEU A 124 -2.39 -4.84 -7.57
C LEU A 124 -2.89 -5.41 -8.90
N LYS A 125 -3.29 -6.69 -8.92
CA LYS A 125 -3.92 -7.33 -10.07
C LYS A 125 -5.18 -6.58 -10.50
N VAL A 126 -6.06 -6.23 -9.56
CA VAL A 126 -7.28 -5.47 -9.82
C VAL A 126 -6.94 -4.07 -10.37
N LEU A 127 -6.01 -3.34 -9.73
CA LEU A 127 -5.56 -2.02 -10.20
C LEU A 127 -4.99 -2.06 -11.62
N MET A 128 -4.16 -3.06 -11.93
CA MET A 128 -3.62 -3.28 -13.27
C MET A 128 -4.73 -3.55 -14.29
N GLN A 129 -5.70 -4.40 -13.95
CA GLN A 129 -6.83 -4.71 -14.84
C GLN A 129 -7.62 -3.44 -15.16
N ILE A 130 -8.02 -2.67 -14.15
CA ILE A 130 -8.78 -1.42 -14.30
C ILE A 130 -8.07 -0.45 -15.25
N ILE A 131 -6.76 -0.28 -15.09
CA ILE A 131 -5.99 0.65 -15.92
C ILE A 131 -5.86 0.15 -17.36
N LEU A 132 -5.75 -1.17 -17.56
CA LEU A 132 -5.65 -1.76 -18.89
C LEU A 132 -7.00 -1.80 -19.62
N THR A 133 -8.10 -2.05 -18.92
CA THR A 133 -9.44 -2.16 -19.51
C THR A 133 -10.22 -0.84 -19.51
N TRP A 134 -9.77 0.15 -18.75
CA TRP A 134 -10.50 1.40 -18.46
C TRP A 134 -11.88 1.16 -17.85
N ASP A 135 -12.07 0.01 -17.21
CA ASP A 135 -13.29 -0.39 -16.53
C ASP A 135 -13.07 -0.31 -15.01
N TYR A 136 -13.69 0.68 -14.39
CA TYR A 136 -13.59 0.96 -12.95
C TYR A 136 -14.67 0.23 -12.14
N SER A 137 -15.36 -0.74 -12.75
CA SER A 137 -16.32 -1.57 -12.04
C SER A 137 -15.63 -2.55 -11.10
N PHE A 138 -16.27 -2.77 -9.95
CA PHE A 138 -15.86 -3.79 -9.00
C PHE A 138 -17.01 -4.77 -8.74
N PRO A 139 -16.73 -6.08 -8.72
CA PRO A 139 -15.46 -6.72 -9.07
C PRO A 139 -15.17 -6.69 -10.58
N PRO A 140 -13.90 -6.65 -11.04
CA PRO A 140 -13.58 -6.55 -12.46
C PRO A 140 -14.08 -7.77 -13.24
N LEU A 141 -14.94 -7.54 -14.25
CA LEU A 141 -15.57 -8.59 -15.07
C LEU A 141 -14.55 -9.51 -15.76
N ALA A 142 -13.34 -8.99 -16.07
CA ALA A 142 -12.28 -9.71 -16.75
C ALA A 142 -11.58 -10.77 -15.88
N SER A 143 -11.83 -10.78 -14.57
CA SER A 143 -11.05 -11.55 -13.61
C SER A 143 -11.81 -12.73 -12.99
N TRP A 144 -13.14 -12.75 -13.13
CA TRP A 144 -14.01 -13.66 -12.41
C TRP A 144 -15.16 -14.07 -13.34
N GLY A 145 -15.16 -15.32 -13.76
CA GLY A 145 -15.91 -15.80 -14.93
C GLY A 145 -17.44 -15.78 -14.80
N ASP A 146 -18.00 -15.55 -13.61
CA ASP A 146 -19.45 -15.62 -13.35
C ASP A 146 -19.96 -14.52 -12.40
N SER A 147 -21.20 -14.07 -12.64
CA SER A 147 -21.92 -13.09 -11.79
C SER A 147 -22.15 -13.57 -10.34
N ALA A 148 -22.13 -14.88 -10.10
CA ALA A 148 -22.29 -15.45 -8.76
C ALA A 148 -21.00 -15.32 -7.92
N ASP A 149 -19.84 -15.36 -8.57
CA ASP A 149 -18.55 -15.14 -7.91
C ASP A 149 -18.38 -13.66 -7.56
N ALA A 150 -18.93 -12.77 -8.39
CA ALA A 150 -18.94 -11.34 -8.11
C ALA A 150 -19.69 -10.97 -6.83
N ALA A 151 -20.86 -11.58 -6.60
CA ALA A 151 -21.67 -11.34 -5.40
C ALA A 151 -20.97 -11.81 -4.12
N LYS A 152 -20.31 -12.97 -4.16
CA LYS A 152 -19.52 -13.48 -3.04
C LYS A 152 -18.35 -12.57 -2.69
N ILE A 153 -17.64 -12.07 -3.70
CA ILE A 153 -16.52 -11.13 -3.47
C ILE A 153 -17.00 -9.86 -2.77
N ILE A 154 -18.19 -9.37 -3.11
CA ILE A 154 -18.78 -8.19 -2.45
C ILE A 154 -19.14 -8.54 -1.00
N GLU A 155 -19.77 -9.68 -0.75
CA GLU A 155 -20.11 -10.14 0.60
C GLU A 155 -18.85 -10.32 1.47
N ASP A 156 -17.82 -10.97 0.94
CA ASP A 156 -16.54 -11.15 1.63
C ASP A 156 -15.87 -9.78 1.91
N ASP A 157 -15.90 -8.82 0.97
CA ASP A 157 -15.35 -7.47 1.16
C ASP A 157 -16.14 -6.67 2.22
N GLU A 158 -17.47 -6.84 2.28
CA GLU A 158 -18.32 -6.25 3.32
C GLU A 158 -18.04 -6.86 4.71
N GLU A 159 -17.83 -8.17 4.80
CA GLU A 159 -17.45 -8.85 6.04
C GLU A 159 -16.08 -8.36 6.53
N ALA A 160 -15.07 -8.34 5.65
CA ALA A 160 -13.75 -7.82 5.96
C ALA A 160 -13.79 -6.34 6.40
N ALA A 161 -14.64 -5.54 5.78
CA ALA A 161 -14.86 -4.15 6.16
C ALA A 161 -15.44 -4.00 7.58
N TYR A 162 -16.38 -4.88 7.94
CA TYR A 162 -16.93 -4.94 9.28
C TYR A 162 -15.86 -5.33 10.32
N GLU A 163 -15.06 -6.36 10.03
CA GLU A 163 -13.97 -6.80 10.90
C GLU A 163 -12.91 -5.71 11.10
N GLU A 164 -12.50 -5.03 10.01
CA GLU A 164 -11.60 -3.88 10.05
C GLU A 164 -12.14 -2.82 10.99
N LYS A 165 -13.39 -2.39 10.80
CA LYS A 165 -14.05 -1.39 11.63
C LYS A 165 -14.04 -1.78 13.11
N MET A 166 -14.35 -3.03 13.41
CA MET A 166 -14.35 -3.55 14.78
C MET A 166 -12.94 -3.54 15.39
N SER A 167 -11.91 -3.93 14.63
CA SER A 167 -10.52 -3.91 15.08
C SER A 167 -10.01 -2.50 15.40
N ILE A 168 -10.34 -1.52 14.55
CA ILE A 168 -9.98 -0.11 14.75
C ILE A 168 -10.66 0.44 16.01
N LYS A 169 -11.95 0.14 16.20
CA LYS A 169 -12.68 0.57 17.40
C LYS A 169 -12.14 -0.04 18.68
N GLN A 170 -11.77 -1.32 18.67
CA GLN A 170 -11.16 -1.97 19.82
C GLN A 170 -9.82 -1.32 20.17
N LEU A 171 -9.00 -1.01 19.17
CA LEU A 171 -7.74 -0.30 19.37
C LEU A 171 -7.98 1.10 19.94
N GLU A 172 -8.94 1.85 19.39
CA GLU A 172 -9.24 3.20 19.84
C GLU A 172 -9.80 3.21 21.26
N ALA A 173 -10.67 2.26 21.61
CA ALA A 173 -11.19 2.12 22.97
C ALA A 173 -10.07 1.83 23.99
N ARG A 174 -9.08 1.02 23.60
CA ARG A 174 -7.88 0.77 24.42
C ARG A 174 -7.02 2.02 24.59
N LEU A 175 -6.81 2.79 23.52
CA LEU A 175 -6.04 4.03 23.54
C LEU A 175 -6.74 5.13 24.35
N ALA A 176 -8.07 5.23 24.26
CA ALA A 176 -8.89 6.22 24.95
C ALA A 176 -9.23 5.82 26.40
N GLY A 177 -9.14 4.54 26.75
CA GLY A 177 -9.56 4.01 28.05
C GLY A 177 -11.08 3.99 28.27
N MET A 178 -11.87 4.17 27.21
CA MET A 178 -13.33 4.17 27.24
C MET A 178 -13.91 3.66 25.91
N GLU A 179 -15.18 3.24 25.91
CA GLU A 179 -15.85 2.86 24.66
C GLU A 179 -15.99 4.07 23.73
N VAL A 180 -15.77 3.84 22.43
CA VAL A 180 -15.80 4.88 21.40
C VAL A 180 -16.95 4.61 20.44
N SER A 181 -17.81 5.61 20.27
CA SER A 181 -18.91 5.58 19.29
C SER A 181 -18.37 5.83 17.88
N ASP A 182 -19.14 5.47 16.85
CA ASP A 182 -18.73 5.70 15.45
C ASP A 182 -18.54 7.19 15.14
N ALA A 183 -19.34 8.07 15.76
CA ALA A 183 -19.28 9.51 15.55
C ALA A 183 -18.08 10.18 16.22
N ASP A 184 -17.57 9.57 17.30
CA ASP A 184 -16.45 10.11 18.09
C ASP A 184 -15.09 9.53 17.67
N SER A 185 -15.10 8.56 16.77
CA SER A 185 -13.88 7.88 16.33
C SER A 185 -12.98 8.79 15.49
N LYS A 186 -11.72 8.89 15.91
CA LYS A 186 -10.65 9.62 15.22
C LYS A 186 -9.86 8.71 14.28
N LEU A 187 -9.94 7.40 14.45
CA LEU A 187 -9.11 6.42 13.72
C LEU A 187 -9.84 5.74 12.56
N LEU A 188 -11.17 5.63 12.59
CA LEU A 188 -11.94 4.92 11.55
C LEU A 188 -11.66 5.42 10.12
N ASN A 189 -11.52 6.73 9.92
CA ASN A 189 -11.24 7.31 8.60
C ASN A 189 -9.74 7.44 8.29
N LYS A 190 -8.86 7.06 9.23
CA LYS A 190 -7.41 7.21 9.10
C LYS A 190 -6.68 5.89 8.92
N LEU A 191 -7.27 4.79 9.40
CA LEU A 191 -6.67 3.47 9.37
C LEU A 191 -7.40 2.55 8.37
N CYS A 192 -6.72 1.49 7.98
CA CYS A 192 -7.28 0.35 7.26
C CYS A 192 -6.51 -0.92 7.65
N ALA A 193 -7.02 -2.09 7.29
CA ALA A 193 -6.34 -3.36 7.47
C ALA A 193 -5.05 -3.38 6.64
N LEU A 194 -3.94 -3.79 7.26
CA LEU A 194 -2.70 -4.09 6.57
C LEU A 194 -2.74 -5.56 6.14
N ASP A 195 -3.50 -5.84 5.09
CA ASP A 195 -3.50 -7.13 4.41
C ASP A 195 -3.32 -6.92 2.89
N ILE A 196 -2.13 -7.29 2.43
CA ILE A 196 -1.70 -7.17 1.03
C ILE A 196 -2.13 -8.36 0.16
N THR A 197 -2.72 -9.38 0.78
CA THR A 197 -3.18 -10.63 0.13
C THR A 197 -4.69 -10.67 -0.10
N TYR A 198 -5.44 -9.80 0.58
CA TYR A 198 -6.88 -9.64 0.39
C TYR A 198 -7.20 -8.51 -0.62
N VAL A 199 -8.41 -8.48 -1.19
CA VAL A 199 -8.86 -7.41 -2.11
C VAL A 199 -9.74 -6.43 -1.36
N PHE A 200 -9.33 -5.16 -1.25
CA PHE A 200 -10.09 -4.12 -0.53
C PHE A 200 -10.52 -3.02 -1.48
N PHE A 201 -11.52 -3.25 -2.33
CA PHE A 201 -11.85 -2.25 -3.35
C PHE A 201 -12.90 -1.23 -2.89
N CYS A 202 -13.84 -1.60 -2.01
CA CYS A 202 -14.81 -0.63 -1.48
C CYS A 202 -14.16 0.55 -0.73
N TYR A 203 -12.94 0.38 -0.23
CA TYR A 203 -12.20 1.40 0.52
C TYR A 203 -11.38 2.38 -0.32
N ALA A 204 -11.19 2.12 -1.62
CA ALA A 204 -10.39 2.98 -2.50
C ALA A 204 -11.20 4.16 -3.08
N LEU A 205 -12.53 4.03 -3.16
CA LEU A 205 -13.44 4.96 -3.84
C LEU A 205 -14.39 5.73 -2.90
N MET A 206 -14.32 5.48 -1.59
CA MET A 206 -15.10 6.16 -0.54
C MET A 206 -14.23 7.16 0.22
#